data_AF-A0A852ZAY0-F1
#
_entry.id   AF-A0A852ZAY0-F1
#
_cell.length_a   1.000
_cell.length_b   1.000
_cell.length_c   1.000
_cell.angle_alpha   90.00
_cell.angle_beta   90.00
_cell.angle_gamma   90.00
#
_symmetry.space_group_name_H-M   'P 1'
#
loop_
_entity.id
_entity.type
_entity.pdbx_description
1 polymer ?
#
loop_
_entity_poly.entity_id
_entity_poly.type
_entity_poly.pdbx_seq_one_letter_code
_entity_poly.pdbx_strand_id
1 'polypeptide(L)'
;MALPGWLSDLLRGPGGRGDRARPPDAHTRSAALAALGGDGCAVCRIASEAGQRWFFAYENDTRVDLGLRERLERSFGFCAPHTRHLLDLGASTSWLARWVFADVARAAVGALAAPEPPTPGPCPACEAVERAERDAVRNLASGLFDQDVRDLLVAGDGFCRTHGLAVLRRTGRDQARLVAMMLDERLTKDPVTARDVLVGVQPDAPRRRRLREQTAASVLAAEEAARTARPLGDADLVLDWPCCPTCAAGHLVEWRYLHWMVDLSAEDAAELRGGATLCAEHLADLAGVRITSGDVGAVRLTEDGLLAPVAQVIEHVAQLWSKDLRTFVGRLDGASAGAARAAAADVGQWIRCHLCERRAAAVQRTERLLGLVAADPADAERLRDAHGVCLRHGLRTRLPAPWQQLLRARTGLLCYELDEAERKAGWDARWEIRGAEMAVWRRAPYLLDGQVLGPAVPNADDGAHP
;
A
#
# COMPACT_ATOMS: atom_id res chain seq x y z
N MET A 1 24.58 -10.20 25.43
CA MET A 1 25.60 -9.62 24.54
C MET A 1 26.04 -8.30 25.16
N ALA A 2 27.34 -8.03 25.23
CA ALA A 2 27.81 -6.71 25.66
C ALA A 2 27.41 -5.68 24.59
N LEU A 3 26.86 -4.53 25.00
CA LEU A 3 26.53 -3.45 24.09
C LEU A 3 27.82 -2.95 23.41
N PRO A 4 27.79 -2.60 22.11
CA PRO A 4 28.91 -1.95 21.45
C PRO A 4 29.41 -0.74 22.26
N GLY A 5 30.73 -0.55 22.34
CA GLY A 5 31.34 0.50 23.19
C GLY A 5 30.79 1.91 22.92
N TRP A 6 30.56 2.24 21.64
CA TRP A 6 29.99 3.52 21.22
C TRP A 6 28.58 3.77 21.78
N LEU A 7 27.82 2.70 22.01
CA LEU A 7 26.43 2.78 22.48
C LEU A 7 26.38 3.04 23.99
N SER A 8 27.34 2.50 24.74
CA SER A 8 27.52 2.82 26.17
C SER A 8 27.85 4.29 26.40
N ASP A 9 28.63 4.91 25.51
CA ASP A 9 29.00 6.33 25.62
C ASP A 9 27.83 7.26 25.30
N LEU A 10 26.97 6.89 24.34
CA LEU A 10 25.74 7.62 24.04
C LEU A 10 24.73 7.57 25.19
N LEU A 11 24.57 6.41 25.82
CA LEU A 11 23.61 6.23 26.92
C LEU A 11 24.03 7.00 28.19
N ARG A 12 25.33 7.20 28.41
CA ARG A 12 25.83 7.98 29.58
C ARG A 12 25.57 9.48 29.45
N GLY A 13 25.27 9.98 28.26
CA GLY A 13 25.00 11.39 27.96
C GLY A 13 26.25 12.27 28.11
N PRO A 14 26.54 13.18 27.16
CA PRO A 14 27.57 14.18 27.38
C PRO A 14 27.13 15.07 28.56
N GLY A 15 27.92 15.16 29.62
CA GLY A 15 27.67 16.01 30.80
C GLY A 15 27.62 17.53 30.52
N GLY A 16 27.41 17.94 29.26
CA GLY A 16 27.34 19.31 28.80
C GLY A 16 25.98 19.95 29.07
N ARG A 17 26.00 21.15 29.66
CA ARG A 17 24.86 21.96 30.14
C ARG A 17 23.92 22.50 29.04
N GLY A 18 23.89 21.92 27.84
CA GLY A 18 23.37 22.58 26.64
C GLY A 18 21.86 22.50 26.39
N ASP A 19 21.17 21.43 26.77
CA ASP A 19 19.74 21.30 26.45
C ASP A 19 19.11 20.21 27.34
N ARG A 20 18.81 20.55 28.61
CA ARG A 20 18.09 19.62 29.48
C ARG A 20 16.62 19.58 29.06
N ALA A 21 16.34 18.78 28.03
CA ALA A 21 14.97 18.44 27.68
C ALA A 21 14.24 17.93 28.93
N ARG A 22 13.04 18.47 29.16
CA ARG A 22 12.21 18.06 30.29
C ARG A 22 11.90 16.56 30.14
N PRO A 23 12.06 15.75 31.20
CA PRO A 23 11.68 14.35 31.14
C PRO A 23 10.19 14.22 30.76
N PRO A 24 9.80 13.16 30.04
CA PRO A 24 8.40 12.94 29.66
C PRO A 24 7.54 12.79 30.92
N ASP A 25 6.27 13.16 30.82
CA ASP A 25 5.32 12.84 31.88
C ASP A 25 5.13 11.32 32.03
N ALA A 26 4.59 10.90 33.18
CA ALA A 26 4.42 9.48 33.51
C ALA A 26 3.56 8.71 32.50
N HIS A 27 2.55 9.37 31.89
CA HIS A 27 1.67 8.73 30.92
C HIS A 27 2.41 8.47 29.62
N THR A 28 3.16 9.47 29.13
CA THR A 28 4.00 9.37 27.93
C THR A 28 5.09 8.32 28.11
N ARG A 29 5.78 8.30 29.26
CA ARG A 29 6.79 7.27 29.59
C ARG A 29 6.16 5.86 29.58
N SER A 30 5.03 5.68 30.25
CA SER A 30 4.32 4.39 30.29
C SER A 30 3.89 3.93 28.91
N ALA A 31 3.34 4.83 28.09
CA ALA A 31 2.93 4.54 26.72
C ALA A 31 4.12 4.15 25.83
N ALA A 32 5.26 4.83 25.97
CA ALA A 32 6.48 4.50 25.22
C ALA A 32 7.04 3.12 25.60
N LEU A 33 7.10 2.79 26.89
CA LEU A 33 7.55 1.47 27.36
C LEU A 33 6.62 0.35 26.86
N ALA A 34 5.30 0.54 26.95
CA ALA A 34 4.32 -0.42 26.44
C ALA A 34 4.44 -0.62 24.92
N ALA A 35 4.73 0.44 24.17
CA ALA A 35 4.89 0.37 22.73
C ALA A 35 6.10 -0.47 22.28
N LEU A 36 7.19 -0.49 23.06
CA LEU A 36 8.46 -1.13 22.69
C LEU A 36 8.56 -2.63 23.02
N GLY A 37 7.57 -3.24 23.68
CA GLY A 37 7.56 -4.70 23.88
C GLY A 37 7.39 -5.45 22.55
N GLY A 38 7.69 -6.76 22.47
CA GLY A 38 7.39 -7.65 21.32
C GLY A 38 8.16 -7.40 20.02
N ASP A 39 7.84 -8.19 18.99
CA ASP A 39 8.64 -8.28 17.76
C ASP A 39 8.32 -7.18 16.73
N GLY A 40 9.34 -6.79 15.98
CA GLY A 40 9.28 -5.84 14.88
C GLY A 40 9.15 -4.37 15.32
N CYS A 41 8.81 -3.51 14.36
CA CYS A 41 8.66 -2.08 14.62
C CYS A 41 7.43 -1.78 15.49
N ALA A 42 7.67 -1.19 16.67
CA ALA A 42 6.63 -0.78 17.63
C ALA A 42 5.47 0.00 16.99
N VAL A 43 5.78 1.00 16.18
CA VAL A 43 4.77 1.86 15.53
C VAL A 43 3.98 1.09 14.46
N CYS A 44 4.65 0.26 13.65
CA CYS A 44 3.99 -0.61 12.68
C CYS A 44 2.98 -1.55 13.34
N ARG A 45 3.33 -2.14 14.49
CA ARG A 45 2.42 -3.02 15.22
C ARG A 45 1.21 -2.25 15.75
N ILE A 46 1.41 -1.10 16.39
CA ILE A 46 0.31 -0.27 16.89
C ILE A 46 -0.62 0.16 15.75
N ALA A 47 -0.07 0.53 14.60
CA ALA A 47 -0.84 0.88 13.40
C ALA A 47 -1.65 -0.32 12.87
N SER A 48 -1.04 -1.51 12.80
CA SER A 48 -1.71 -2.74 12.39
C SER A 48 -2.84 -3.12 13.35
N GLU A 49 -2.60 -3.09 14.66
CA GLU A 49 -3.61 -3.34 15.68
C GLU A 49 -4.75 -2.32 15.63
N ALA A 50 -4.44 -1.04 15.37
CA ALA A 50 -5.44 0.00 15.20
C ALA A 50 -6.35 -0.30 14.01
N GLY A 51 -5.79 -0.77 12.89
CA GLY A 51 -6.57 -1.23 11.73
C GLY A 51 -7.48 -2.40 12.09
N GLN A 52 -6.96 -3.42 12.77
CA GLN A 52 -7.75 -4.58 13.21
C GLN A 52 -8.89 -4.18 14.16
N ARG A 53 -8.61 -3.36 15.18
CA ARG A 53 -9.62 -2.83 16.11
C ARG A 53 -10.67 -2.00 15.38
N TRP A 54 -10.27 -1.21 14.39
CA TRP A 54 -11.18 -0.41 13.58
C TRP A 54 -12.18 -1.30 12.81
N PHE A 55 -11.69 -2.33 12.11
CA PHE A 55 -12.58 -3.25 11.38
C PHE A 55 -13.46 -4.09 12.30
N PHE A 56 -12.94 -4.51 13.45
CA PHE A 56 -13.73 -5.18 14.47
C PHE A 56 -14.89 -4.28 14.96
N ALA A 57 -14.60 -3.02 15.30
CA ALA A 57 -15.64 -2.06 15.70
C ALA A 57 -16.60 -1.71 14.56
N TYR A 58 -16.13 -1.69 13.31
CA TYR A 58 -16.96 -1.49 12.13
C TYR A 58 -17.95 -2.63 11.94
N GLU A 59 -17.46 -3.86 11.94
CA GLU A 59 -18.26 -5.07 11.78
C GLU A 59 -19.33 -5.19 12.87
N ASN A 60 -19.00 -4.87 14.11
CA ASN A 60 -19.90 -5.12 15.25
C ASN A 60 -20.83 -3.93 15.56
N ASP A 61 -20.32 -2.70 15.56
CA ASP A 61 -21.04 -1.56 16.17
C ASP A 61 -21.25 -0.37 15.22
N THR A 62 -20.19 0.09 14.55
CA THR A 62 -20.17 1.43 13.95
C THR A 62 -20.69 1.50 12.52
N ARG A 63 -21.05 0.37 11.89
CA ARG A 63 -21.61 0.38 10.52
C ARG A 63 -22.94 1.13 10.36
N VAL A 64 -23.74 1.23 11.42
CA VAL A 64 -25.01 1.97 11.43
C VAL A 64 -24.84 3.43 11.84
N ASP A 65 -23.63 3.85 12.22
CA ASP A 65 -23.33 5.23 12.58
C ASP A 65 -23.43 6.14 11.34
N LEU A 66 -24.31 7.14 11.41
CA LEU A 66 -24.56 8.05 10.29
C LEU A 66 -23.31 8.86 9.93
N GLY A 67 -22.53 9.30 10.92
CA GLY A 67 -21.30 10.06 10.68
C GLY A 67 -20.23 9.25 9.95
N LEU A 68 -20.12 7.95 10.23
CA LEU A 68 -19.23 7.06 9.50
C LEU A 68 -19.71 6.82 8.07
N ARG A 69 -21.02 6.62 7.85
CA ARG A 69 -21.59 6.46 6.50
C ARG A 69 -21.34 7.69 5.63
N GLU A 70 -21.60 8.88 6.16
CA GLU A 70 -21.28 10.15 5.47
C GLU A 70 -19.78 10.28 5.14
N ARG A 71 -18.88 9.76 6.00
CA ARG A 71 -17.44 9.73 5.71
C ARG A 71 -17.11 8.74 4.59
N LEU A 72 -17.75 7.56 4.57
CA LEU A 72 -17.58 6.57 3.50
C LEU A 72 -18.09 7.07 2.16
N GLU A 73 -19.25 7.73 2.13
CA GLU A 73 -19.81 8.34 0.93
C GLU A 73 -18.86 9.42 0.38
N ARG A 74 -18.37 10.32 1.25
CA ARG A 74 -17.39 11.37 0.85
C ARG A 74 -16.04 10.82 0.40
N SER A 75 -15.60 9.68 0.95
CA SER A 75 -14.36 9.02 0.53
C SER A 75 -14.54 8.11 -0.70
N PHE A 76 -15.78 7.95 -1.17
CA PHE A 76 -16.18 6.94 -2.15
C PHE A 76 -15.68 5.54 -1.75
N GLY A 77 -15.88 5.21 -0.47
CA GLY A 77 -15.56 3.93 0.14
C GLY A 77 -14.16 3.87 0.74
N PHE A 78 -13.70 2.65 1.00
CA PHE A 78 -12.34 2.41 1.48
C PHE A 78 -11.29 2.60 0.38
N CYS A 79 -10.05 2.82 0.78
CA CYS A 79 -8.91 2.72 -0.12
C CYS A 79 -8.66 1.25 -0.50
N ALA A 80 -7.96 1.00 -1.62
CA ALA A 80 -7.74 -0.36 -2.10
C ALA A 80 -7.21 -1.36 -1.04
N PRO A 81 -6.19 -1.04 -0.21
CA PRO A 81 -5.76 -1.93 0.87
C PRO A 81 -6.89 -2.29 1.86
N HIS A 82 -7.70 -1.32 2.25
CA HIS A 82 -8.78 -1.52 3.22
C HIS A 82 -10.00 -2.19 2.59
N THR A 83 -10.26 -2.00 1.30
CA THR A 83 -11.26 -2.81 0.58
C THR A 83 -10.82 -4.26 0.48
N ARG A 84 -9.55 -4.57 0.19
CA ARG A 84 -9.08 -5.98 0.24
C ARG A 84 -9.16 -6.57 1.64
N HIS A 85 -8.93 -5.77 2.68
CA HIS A 85 -9.15 -6.21 4.06
C HIS A 85 -10.63 -6.53 4.32
N LEU A 86 -11.55 -5.67 3.90
CA LEU A 86 -13.00 -5.90 3.99
C LEU A 86 -13.41 -7.20 3.28
N LEU A 87 -12.84 -7.45 2.09
CA LEU A 87 -13.13 -8.67 1.32
C LEU A 87 -12.63 -9.95 2.01
N ASP A 88 -11.62 -9.83 2.88
CA ASP A 88 -11.03 -10.93 3.63
C ASP A 88 -11.71 -11.22 4.99
N LEU A 89 -12.78 -10.50 5.38
CA LEU A 89 -13.50 -10.71 6.66
C LEU A 89 -14.32 -12.02 6.72
N GLY A 90 -14.18 -12.91 5.75
CA GLY A 90 -14.79 -14.23 5.75
C GLY A 90 -16.31 -14.20 5.60
N ALA A 91 -17.04 -14.87 6.50
CA ALA A 91 -18.50 -15.03 6.41
C ALA A 91 -19.25 -13.68 6.37
N SER A 92 -18.70 -12.66 7.04
CA SER A 92 -19.33 -11.34 7.09
C SER A 92 -19.15 -10.49 5.83
N THR A 93 -18.21 -10.87 4.95
CA THR A 93 -17.87 -10.08 3.75
C THR A 93 -19.09 -9.84 2.87
N SER A 94 -19.90 -10.88 2.60
CA SER A 94 -20.96 -10.80 1.60
C SER A 94 -22.05 -9.78 1.91
N TRP A 95 -22.35 -9.55 3.20
CA TRP A 95 -23.33 -8.57 3.62
C TRP A 95 -22.67 -7.21 3.90
N LEU A 96 -21.52 -7.15 4.56
CA LEU A 96 -20.83 -5.88 4.82
C LEU A 96 -20.42 -5.16 3.53
N ALA A 97 -19.81 -5.89 2.59
CA ALA A 97 -19.35 -5.33 1.33
C ALA A 97 -20.52 -4.78 0.50
N ARG A 98 -21.66 -5.48 0.48
CA ARG A 98 -22.86 -5.02 -0.22
C ARG A 98 -23.31 -3.64 0.27
N TRP A 99 -23.42 -3.47 1.59
CA TRP A 99 -23.86 -2.21 2.20
C TRP A 99 -22.90 -1.06 1.92
N VAL A 100 -21.59 -1.29 2.13
CA VAL A 100 -20.55 -0.30 1.82
C VAL A 100 -20.62 0.11 0.37
N PHE A 101 -20.70 -0.85 -0.55
CA PHE A 101 -20.70 -0.55 -1.98
C PHE A 101 -22.01 0.11 -2.43
N ALA A 102 -23.15 -0.18 -1.82
CA ALA A 102 -24.42 0.50 -2.10
C ALA A 102 -24.36 1.99 -1.74
N ASP A 103 -23.90 2.32 -0.52
CA ASP A 103 -23.68 3.71 -0.10
C ASP A 103 -22.73 4.45 -1.05
N VAL A 104 -21.62 3.80 -1.42
CA VAL A 104 -20.63 4.37 -2.34
C VAL A 104 -21.20 4.55 -3.75
N ALA A 105 -21.96 3.58 -4.27
CA ALA A 105 -22.55 3.67 -5.61
C ALA A 105 -23.59 4.79 -5.69
N ARG A 106 -24.43 4.96 -4.65
CA ARG A 106 -25.38 6.07 -4.55
C ARG A 106 -24.66 7.43 -4.56
N ALA A 107 -23.63 7.58 -3.73
CA ALA A 107 -22.82 8.79 -3.71
C ALA A 107 -22.13 9.05 -5.07
N ALA A 108 -21.64 7.99 -5.72
CA ALA A 108 -20.97 8.05 -7.01
C ALA A 108 -21.89 8.52 -8.14
N VAL A 109 -23.14 8.05 -8.19
CA VAL A 109 -24.13 8.51 -9.17
C VAL A 109 -24.34 10.02 -9.06
N GLY A 110 -24.53 10.54 -7.84
CA GLY A 110 -24.65 11.97 -7.59
C GLY A 110 -23.40 12.75 -8.00
N ALA A 111 -22.22 12.24 -7.63
CA ALA A 111 -20.93 12.85 -7.95
C ALA A 111 -20.65 12.95 -9.46
N LEU A 112 -20.99 11.91 -10.23
CA LEU A 112 -20.78 11.88 -11.68
C LEU A 112 -21.80 12.73 -12.45
N ALA A 113 -22.95 13.04 -11.85
CA ALA A 113 -23.95 13.96 -12.39
C ALA A 113 -23.60 15.43 -12.14
N ALA A 114 -22.73 15.72 -11.15
CA ALA A 114 -22.29 17.07 -10.85
C ALA A 114 -21.48 17.68 -12.02
N PRO A 115 -21.59 19.00 -12.27
CA PRO A 115 -20.75 19.67 -13.28
C PRO A 115 -19.26 19.56 -12.98
N GLU A 116 -18.90 19.64 -11.70
CA GLU A 116 -17.55 19.45 -11.20
C GLU A 116 -17.57 18.28 -10.19
N PRO A 117 -17.03 17.11 -10.56
CA PRO A 117 -16.99 15.98 -9.67
C PRO A 117 -16.15 16.29 -8.41
N PRO A 118 -16.61 15.92 -7.21
CA PRO A 118 -15.86 16.14 -5.98
C PRO A 118 -14.57 15.31 -5.95
N THR A 119 -13.55 15.86 -5.30
CA THR A 119 -12.35 15.08 -4.99
C THR A 119 -12.65 14.10 -3.84
N PRO A 120 -12.34 12.79 -3.99
CA PRO A 120 -12.55 11.82 -2.92
C PRO A 120 -11.86 12.22 -1.61
N GLY A 121 -12.60 12.17 -0.51
CA GLY A 121 -12.07 12.35 0.85
C GLY A 121 -11.15 11.20 1.30
N PRO A 122 -10.49 11.35 2.46
CA PRO A 122 -9.63 10.31 3.01
C PRO A 122 -10.44 9.08 3.46
N CYS A 123 -9.83 7.90 3.36
CA CYS A 123 -10.43 6.66 3.83
C CYS A 123 -10.56 6.67 5.36
N PRO A 124 -11.75 6.39 5.94
CA PRO A 124 -11.96 6.52 7.38
C PRO A 124 -11.14 5.55 8.23
N ALA A 125 -10.82 4.36 7.69
CA ALA A 125 -9.91 3.41 8.32
C ALA A 125 -8.45 3.88 8.28
N CYS A 126 -8.00 4.50 7.18
CA CYS A 126 -6.67 5.12 7.10
C CYS A 126 -6.52 6.23 8.15
N GLU A 127 -7.52 7.09 8.31
CA GLU A 127 -7.46 8.18 9.30
C GLU A 127 -7.32 7.65 10.73
N ALA A 128 -7.95 6.52 11.06
CA ALA A 128 -7.80 5.89 12.37
C ALA A 128 -6.40 5.30 12.57
N VAL A 129 -5.87 4.60 11.57
CA VAL A 129 -4.51 4.04 11.58
C VAL A 129 -3.46 5.15 11.68
N GLU A 130 -3.57 6.18 10.84
CA GLU A 130 -2.66 7.34 10.85
C GLU A 130 -2.69 8.09 12.18
N ARG A 131 -3.86 8.19 12.82
CA ARG A 131 -3.96 8.80 14.15
C ARG A 131 -3.18 7.99 15.18
N ALA A 132 -3.39 6.67 15.21
CA ALA A 132 -2.64 5.78 16.11
C ALA A 132 -1.14 5.81 15.84
N GLU A 133 -0.73 5.86 14.57
CA GLU A 133 0.67 6.00 14.17
C GLU A 133 1.27 7.33 14.67
N ARG A 134 0.59 8.45 14.43
CA ARG A 134 1.04 9.77 14.90
C ARG A 134 1.16 9.83 16.42
N ASP A 135 0.22 9.24 17.14
CA ASP A 135 0.23 9.18 18.60
C ASP A 135 1.40 8.32 19.11
N ALA A 136 1.63 7.16 18.52
CA ALA A 136 2.76 6.29 18.84
C ALA A 136 4.10 6.98 18.58
N VAL A 137 4.29 7.57 17.39
CA VAL A 137 5.51 8.30 17.04
C VAL A 137 5.77 9.45 18.01
N ARG A 138 4.74 10.22 18.37
CA ARG A 138 4.84 11.30 19.36
C ARG A 138 5.27 10.77 20.72
N ASN A 139 4.60 9.74 21.23
CA ASN A 139 4.90 9.17 22.55
C ASN A 139 6.31 8.57 22.60
N LEU A 140 6.74 7.89 21.54
CA LEU A 140 8.09 7.32 21.43
C LEU A 140 9.15 8.42 21.32
N ALA A 141 8.95 9.44 20.48
CA ALA A 141 9.89 10.55 20.34
C ALA A 141 10.10 11.29 21.68
N SER A 142 9.02 11.54 22.42
CA SER A 142 9.10 12.11 23.78
C SER A 142 9.63 11.12 24.82
N GLY A 143 9.34 9.82 24.67
CA GLY A 143 9.82 8.76 25.55
C GLY A 143 11.33 8.60 25.50
N LEU A 144 11.99 8.86 24.36
CA LEU A 144 13.44 8.70 24.20
C LEU A 144 14.31 9.63 25.06
N PHE A 145 13.72 10.58 25.77
CA PHE A 145 14.42 11.33 26.81
C PHE A 145 14.60 10.53 28.11
N ASP A 146 13.80 9.50 28.33
CA ASP A 146 13.93 8.54 29.43
C ASP A 146 14.96 7.44 29.10
N GLN A 147 15.75 7.02 30.09
CA GLN A 147 16.83 6.04 29.89
C GLN A 147 16.28 4.63 29.66
N ASP A 148 15.25 4.20 30.40
CA ASP A 148 14.71 2.85 30.30
C ASP A 148 14.07 2.63 28.92
N VAL A 149 13.45 3.67 28.37
CA VAL A 149 12.89 3.65 27.00
C VAL A 149 14.00 3.47 25.96
N ARG A 150 15.16 4.14 26.13
CA ARG A 150 16.31 3.98 25.21
C ARG A 150 16.89 2.57 25.29
N ASP A 151 17.08 2.06 26.50
CA ASP A 151 17.64 0.72 26.72
C ASP A 151 16.72 -0.34 26.12
N LEU A 152 15.41 -0.21 26.30
CA LEU A 152 14.44 -1.12 25.70
C LEU A 152 14.39 -1.00 24.17
N LEU A 153 14.50 0.22 23.62
CA LEU A 153 14.57 0.42 22.16
C LEU A 153 15.77 -0.30 21.55
N VAL A 154 16.95 -0.16 22.17
CA VAL A 154 18.20 -0.78 21.71
C VAL A 154 18.16 -2.29 21.84
N ALA A 155 17.59 -2.81 22.94
CA ALA A 155 17.50 -4.24 23.18
C ALA A 155 16.48 -4.95 22.26
N GLY A 156 15.49 -4.21 21.76
CA GLY A 156 14.41 -4.74 20.93
C GLY A 156 14.63 -4.60 19.42
N ASP A 157 13.53 -4.70 18.68
CA ASP A 157 13.56 -4.63 17.22
C ASP A 157 13.64 -3.22 16.63
N GLY A 158 13.56 -2.20 17.49
CA GLY A 158 13.71 -0.82 17.09
C GLY A 158 12.58 -0.32 16.18
N PHE A 159 12.96 0.41 15.14
CA PHE A 159 12.03 1.00 14.19
C PHE A 159 12.28 0.49 12.77
N CYS A 160 11.22 0.38 11.99
CA CYS A 160 11.37 0.38 10.54
C CYS A 160 11.82 1.76 10.09
N ARG A 161 12.42 1.85 8.91
CA ARG A 161 12.93 3.06 8.30
C ARG A 161 11.91 4.20 8.35
N THR A 162 10.68 3.95 7.89
CA THR A 162 9.63 4.99 7.81
C THR A 162 9.36 5.62 9.19
N HIS A 163 9.15 4.80 10.21
CA HIS A 163 8.85 5.28 11.56
C HIS A 163 10.09 5.80 12.29
N GLY A 164 11.26 5.22 12.05
CA GLY A 164 12.53 5.71 12.55
C GLY A 164 12.78 7.14 12.09
N LEU A 165 12.62 7.43 10.78
CA LEU A 165 12.69 8.79 10.24
C LEU A 165 11.63 9.73 10.86
N ALA A 166 10.41 9.23 11.08
CA ALA A 166 9.35 10.01 11.70
C ALA A 166 9.69 10.40 13.16
N VAL A 167 10.35 9.51 13.90
CA VAL A 167 10.89 9.77 15.24
C VAL A 167 12.07 10.73 15.16
N LEU A 168 13.05 10.48 14.27
CA LEU A 168 14.22 11.35 14.05
C LEU A 168 13.86 12.82 13.83
N ARG A 169 12.82 13.08 13.03
CA ARG A 169 12.35 14.44 12.73
C ARG A 169 11.71 15.18 13.91
N ARG A 170 11.40 14.46 15.00
CA ARG A 170 10.71 15.00 16.19
C ARG A 170 11.58 15.04 17.43
N THR A 171 12.77 14.45 17.38
CA THR A 171 13.66 14.35 18.54
C THR A 171 14.80 15.38 18.50
N GLY A 172 15.50 15.52 19.62
CA GLY A 172 16.72 16.31 19.72
C GLY A 172 17.93 15.59 19.12
N ARG A 173 19.08 16.27 19.06
CA ARG A 173 20.31 15.77 18.43
C ARG A 173 20.72 14.37 18.91
N ASP A 174 20.74 14.15 20.22
CA ASP A 174 21.30 12.93 20.81
C ASP A 174 20.38 11.72 20.57
N GLN A 175 19.06 11.91 20.70
CA GLN A 175 18.06 10.88 20.34
C GLN A 175 18.03 10.64 18.84
N ALA A 176 18.23 11.69 18.02
CA ALA A 176 18.30 11.55 16.58
C ALA A 176 19.54 10.73 16.16
N ARG A 177 20.69 10.97 16.79
CA ARG A 177 21.89 10.14 16.60
C ARG A 177 21.63 8.68 16.98
N LEU A 178 21.05 8.44 18.15
CA LEU A 178 20.74 7.08 18.62
C LEU A 178 19.89 6.30 17.59
N VAL A 179 18.76 6.88 17.17
CA VAL A 179 17.85 6.22 16.22
C VAL A 179 18.52 6.01 14.86
N ALA A 180 19.31 6.97 14.37
CA ALA A 180 19.99 6.84 13.09
C ALA A 180 21.06 5.74 13.12
N MET A 181 21.84 5.63 14.20
CA MET A 181 22.86 4.59 14.35
C MET A 181 22.22 3.20 14.54
N MET A 182 21.13 3.10 15.29
CA MET A 182 20.36 1.86 15.40
C MET A 182 19.82 1.39 14.04
N LEU A 183 19.27 2.30 13.23
CA LEU A 183 18.83 1.98 11.87
C LEU A 183 19.99 1.51 10.99
N ASP A 184 21.13 2.21 11.04
CA ASP A 184 22.35 1.87 10.27
C ASP A 184 22.89 0.48 10.62
N GLU A 185 22.98 0.17 11.92
CA GLU A 185 23.41 -1.14 12.41
C GLU A 185 22.51 -2.26 11.89
N ARG A 186 21.18 -2.09 11.96
CA ARG A 186 20.25 -3.11 11.47
C ARG A 186 20.24 -3.24 9.94
N LEU A 187 20.41 -2.15 9.20
CA LEU A 187 20.49 -2.17 7.74
C LEU A 187 21.76 -2.88 7.24
N THR A 188 22.82 -2.91 8.04
CA THR A 188 24.12 -3.51 7.65
C THR A 188 24.32 -4.92 8.19
N LYS A 189 23.36 -5.46 8.95
CA LYS A 189 23.48 -6.76 9.62
C LYS A 189 23.37 -7.94 8.64
N ASP A 190 22.22 -8.10 8.01
CA ASP A 190 21.90 -9.17 7.06
C ASP A 190 20.70 -8.75 6.19
N PRO A 191 20.47 -9.38 5.02
CA PRO A 191 19.40 -8.98 4.11
C PRO A 191 17.98 -9.11 4.68
N VAL A 192 17.74 -10.05 5.59
CA VAL A 192 16.41 -10.23 6.21
C VAL A 192 16.13 -9.13 7.22
N THR A 193 17.07 -8.84 8.11
CA THR A 193 16.97 -7.71 9.03
C THR A 193 16.85 -6.39 8.25
N ALA A 194 17.64 -6.22 7.19
CA ALA A 194 17.58 -5.03 6.34
C ALA A 194 16.21 -4.90 5.65
N ARG A 195 15.64 -5.99 5.13
CA ARG A 195 14.27 -6.03 4.59
C ARG A 195 13.27 -5.54 5.64
N ASP A 196 13.31 -6.09 6.84
CA ASP A 196 12.32 -5.80 7.89
C ASP A 196 12.41 -4.33 8.32
N VAL A 197 13.61 -3.76 8.38
CA VAL A 197 13.80 -2.33 8.60
C VAL A 197 13.30 -1.50 7.42
N LEU A 198 13.67 -1.83 6.18
CA LEU A 198 13.28 -1.04 5.00
C LEU A 198 11.78 -1.06 4.72
N VAL A 199 11.15 -2.21 4.91
CA VAL A 199 9.75 -2.48 4.56
C VAL A 199 8.80 -2.15 5.72
N GLY A 200 9.18 -2.50 6.94
CA GLY A 200 8.28 -2.52 8.09
C GLY A 200 7.14 -3.55 7.92
N VAL A 201 6.07 -3.41 8.70
CA VAL A 201 4.87 -4.24 8.51
C VAL A 201 4.04 -3.66 7.37
N GLN A 202 3.73 -4.50 6.38
CA GLN A 202 2.85 -4.19 5.26
C GLN A 202 1.65 -5.16 5.27
N PRO A 203 0.57 -4.87 6.02
CA PRO A 203 -0.56 -5.80 6.19
C PRO A 203 -1.24 -6.19 4.87
N ASP A 204 -1.09 -5.37 3.85
CA ASP A 204 -1.68 -5.57 2.52
C ASP A 204 -0.77 -6.33 1.55
N ALA A 205 0.54 -6.45 1.81
CA ALA A 205 1.47 -7.13 0.91
C ALA A 205 1.10 -8.61 0.65
N PRO A 206 0.71 -9.42 1.66
CA PRO A 206 0.25 -10.79 1.41
C PRO A 206 -0.99 -10.85 0.51
N ARG A 207 -1.89 -9.87 0.58
CA ARG A 207 -3.10 -9.80 -0.24
C ARG A 207 -2.77 -9.48 -1.69
N ARG A 208 -1.93 -8.47 -1.92
CA ARG A 208 -1.43 -8.13 -3.27
C ARG A 208 -0.67 -9.29 -3.89
N ARG A 209 0.15 -9.98 -3.11
CA ARG A 209 0.85 -11.19 -3.55
C ARG A 209 -0.12 -12.27 -4.02
N ARG A 210 -1.10 -12.68 -3.19
CA ARG A 210 -2.10 -13.69 -3.57
C ARG A 210 -2.83 -13.33 -4.84
N LEU A 211 -3.23 -12.06 -4.96
CA LEU A 211 -3.90 -11.55 -6.14
C LEU A 211 -3.04 -11.71 -7.41
N ARG A 212 -1.77 -11.28 -7.36
CA ARG A 212 -0.85 -11.43 -8.50
C ARG A 212 -0.65 -12.89 -8.90
N GLU A 213 -0.47 -13.77 -7.91
CA GLU A 213 -0.29 -15.21 -8.15
C GLU A 213 -1.51 -15.84 -8.83
N GLN A 214 -2.72 -15.46 -8.43
CA GLN A 214 -3.96 -15.97 -9.01
C GLN A 214 -4.18 -15.50 -10.45
N THR A 215 -3.68 -14.31 -10.81
CA THR A 215 -3.98 -13.67 -12.10
C THR A 215 -2.85 -13.72 -13.10
N ALA A 216 -1.65 -14.09 -12.66
CA ALA A 216 -0.42 -14.04 -13.45
C ALA A 216 -0.59 -14.64 -14.86
N ALA A 217 -0.98 -15.92 -14.92
CA ALA A 217 -1.03 -16.66 -16.17
C ALA A 217 -2.06 -16.08 -17.15
N SER A 218 -3.28 -15.78 -16.68
CA SER A 218 -4.35 -15.24 -17.54
C SER A 218 -3.99 -13.86 -18.09
N VAL A 219 -3.34 -13.05 -17.27
CA VAL A 219 -2.96 -11.69 -17.63
C VAL A 219 -1.82 -11.67 -18.67
N LEU A 220 -0.79 -12.51 -18.53
CA LEU A 220 0.24 -12.64 -19.59
C LEU A 220 -0.32 -13.18 -20.88
N ALA A 221 -1.20 -14.18 -20.80
CA ALA A 221 -1.81 -14.77 -21.99
C ALA A 221 -2.64 -13.75 -22.76
N ALA A 222 -3.45 -12.94 -22.07
CA ALA A 222 -4.23 -11.86 -22.68
C ALA A 222 -3.34 -10.80 -23.33
N GLU A 223 -2.23 -10.46 -22.68
CA GLU A 223 -1.27 -9.49 -23.21
C GLU A 223 -0.54 -10.01 -24.47
N GLU A 224 -0.07 -11.24 -24.45
CA GLU A 224 0.61 -11.86 -25.59
C GLU A 224 -0.33 -12.02 -26.78
N ALA A 225 -1.58 -12.41 -26.52
CA ALA A 225 -2.63 -12.46 -27.54
C ALA A 225 -2.86 -11.07 -28.17
N ALA A 226 -2.93 -10.01 -27.36
CA ALA A 226 -3.11 -8.64 -27.86
C ALA A 226 -1.92 -8.17 -28.71
N ARG A 227 -0.68 -8.46 -28.28
CA ARG A 227 0.54 -8.08 -29.03
C ARG A 227 0.63 -8.75 -30.40
N THR A 228 0.17 -9.99 -30.52
CA THR A 228 0.25 -10.78 -31.76
C THR A 228 -0.91 -10.53 -32.71
N ALA A 229 -2.04 -10.03 -32.22
CA ALA A 229 -3.25 -9.83 -33.03
C ALA A 229 -3.06 -8.75 -34.11
N ARG A 230 -2.59 -7.54 -33.77
CA ARG A 230 -2.47 -6.39 -34.70
C ARG A 230 -1.39 -5.38 -34.27
N PRO A 231 -0.85 -4.58 -35.21
CA PRO A 231 -0.10 -3.36 -34.86
C PRO A 231 -0.98 -2.46 -33.99
N LEU A 232 -0.47 -2.01 -32.83
CA LEU A 232 -1.23 -1.28 -31.80
C LEU A 232 -2.29 -2.10 -31.02
N GLY A 233 -2.08 -3.42 -30.85
CA GLY A 233 -2.94 -4.28 -30.02
C GLY A 233 -3.13 -3.83 -28.55
N ASP A 234 -2.43 -2.81 -28.09
CA ASP A 234 -2.70 -2.14 -26.81
C ASP A 234 -4.15 -1.57 -26.74
N ALA A 235 -4.74 -1.16 -27.88
CA ALA A 235 -6.13 -0.70 -27.92
C ALA A 235 -7.11 -1.84 -27.59
N ASP A 236 -6.88 -3.03 -28.18
CA ASP A 236 -7.65 -4.23 -27.89
C ASP A 236 -7.55 -4.59 -26.41
N LEU A 237 -6.32 -4.55 -25.88
CA LEU A 237 -6.04 -4.79 -24.47
C LEU A 237 -6.85 -3.85 -23.57
N VAL A 238 -6.90 -2.55 -23.87
CA VAL A 238 -7.63 -1.57 -23.05
C VAL A 238 -9.15 -1.79 -23.07
N LEU A 239 -9.71 -2.24 -24.20
CA LEU A 239 -11.14 -2.46 -24.38
C LEU A 239 -11.62 -3.78 -23.79
N ASP A 240 -10.79 -4.83 -23.85
CA ASP A 240 -11.17 -6.18 -23.49
C ASP A 240 -10.89 -6.52 -22.02
N TRP A 241 -10.27 -5.62 -21.25
CA TRP A 241 -9.98 -5.90 -19.85
C TRP A 241 -11.23 -5.93 -18.97
N PRO A 242 -11.31 -6.88 -18.03
CA PRO A 242 -12.43 -7.00 -17.08
C PRO A 242 -12.38 -5.94 -15.96
N CYS A 243 -11.53 -4.92 -16.10
CA CYS A 243 -11.29 -3.93 -15.06
C CYS A 243 -10.84 -2.59 -15.67
N CYS A 244 -10.57 -1.60 -14.81
CA CYS A 244 -10.12 -0.29 -15.27
C CYS A 244 -8.77 -0.35 -15.98
N PRO A 245 -8.66 0.02 -17.27
CA PRO A 245 -7.44 -0.08 -18.09
C PRO A 245 -6.25 0.75 -17.56
N THR A 246 -6.53 1.83 -16.81
CA THR A 246 -5.48 2.62 -16.14
C THR A 246 -4.89 1.91 -14.92
N CYS A 247 -5.72 1.34 -14.03
CA CYS A 247 -5.24 0.58 -12.87
C CYS A 247 -4.43 -0.63 -13.33
N ALA A 248 -5.06 -1.34 -14.25
CA ALA A 248 -4.57 -2.40 -15.07
C ALA A 248 -3.13 -2.25 -15.58
N ALA A 249 -2.87 -1.23 -16.40
CA ALA A 249 -1.56 -0.94 -16.95
C ALA A 249 -0.50 -0.72 -15.86
N GLY A 250 -0.89 -0.06 -14.76
CA GLY A 250 -0.03 0.12 -13.60
C GLY A 250 0.36 -1.20 -12.94
N HIS A 251 -0.62 -2.07 -12.67
CA HIS A 251 -0.38 -3.39 -12.09
C HIS A 251 0.46 -4.29 -13.00
N LEU A 252 0.23 -4.25 -14.32
CA LEU A 252 1.01 -5.03 -15.28
C LEU A 252 2.49 -4.65 -15.27
N VAL A 253 2.79 -3.35 -15.35
CA VAL A 253 4.19 -2.89 -15.31
C VAL A 253 4.84 -3.23 -13.98
N GLU A 254 4.09 -3.05 -12.88
CA GLU A 254 4.56 -3.44 -11.55
C GLU A 254 4.97 -4.91 -11.52
N TRP A 255 4.08 -5.76 -12.01
CA TRP A 255 4.26 -7.19 -12.00
C TRP A 255 5.38 -7.68 -12.92
N ARG A 256 5.44 -7.21 -14.18
CA ARG A 256 6.53 -7.53 -15.11
C ARG A 256 7.89 -7.14 -14.54
N TYR A 257 7.97 -5.96 -13.91
CA TYR A 257 9.21 -5.48 -13.34
C TYR A 257 9.67 -6.32 -12.14
N LEU A 258 8.74 -6.72 -11.26
CA LEU A 258 9.03 -7.61 -10.13
C LEU A 258 9.50 -8.99 -10.62
N HIS A 259 8.83 -9.58 -11.62
CA HIS A 259 9.24 -10.86 -12.20
C HIS A 259 10.59 -10.79 -12.91
N TRP A 260 10.78 -9.76 -13.74
CA TRP A 260 12.06 -9.51 -14.38
C TRP A 260 13.19 -9.40 -13.35
N MET A 261 12.98 -8.73 -12.21
CA MET A 261 13.99 -8.63 -11.15
C MET A 261 14.34 -9.96 -10.48
N VAL A 262 13.39 -10.90 -10.35
CA VAL A 262 13.71 -12.21 -9.76
C VAL A 262 14.38 -13.16 -10.76
N ASP A 263 14.20 -12.92 -12.05
CA ASP A 263 14.78 -13.72 -13.14
C ASP A 263 16.17 -13.23 -13.59
N LEU A 264 16.71 -12.19 -12.95
CA LEU A 264 18.05 -11.65 -13.26
C LEU A 264 19.14 -12.67 -12.97
N SER A 265 20.12 -12.74 -13.87
CA SER A 265 21.39 -13.38 -13.55
C SER A 265 22.11 -12.60 -12.43
N ALA A 266 23.07 -13.24 -11.76
CA ALA A 266 23.87 -12.54 -10.74
C ALA A 266 24.69 -11.37 -11.32
N GLU A 267 25.04 -11.43 -12.61
CA GLU A 267 25.73 -10.37 -13.34
C GLU A 267 24.78 -9.21 -13.66
N ASP A 268 23.58 -9.49 -14.18
CA ASP A 268 22.58 -8.44 -14.47
C ASP A 268 22.07 -7.77 -13.18
N ALA A 269 21.87 -8.56 -12.12
CA ALA A 269 21.54 -8.04 -10.80
C ALA A 269 22.67 -7.13 -10.27
N ALA A 270 23.93 -7.44 -10.57
CA ALA A 270 25.05 -6.60 -10.21
C ALA A 270 25.04 -5.25 -10.92
N GLU A 271 24.70 -5.22 -12.21
CA GLU A 271 24.58 -4.01 -13.02
C GLU A 271 23.43 -3.12 -12.51
N LEU A 272 22.32 -3.73 -12.09
CA LEU A 272 21.18 -3.03 -11.49
C LEU A 272 21.48 -2.32 -10.17
N ARG A 273 22.55 -2.72 -9.45
CA ARG A 273 23.06 -2.00 -8.27
C ARG A 273 23.49 -0.56 -8.58
N GLY A 274 23.58 -0.16 -9.86
CA GLY A 274 23.84 1.22 -10.23
C GLY A 274 22.63 2.14 -10.11
N GLY A 275 21.40 1.62 -10.09
CA GLY A 275 20.21 2.45 -10.25
C GLY A 275 18.91 1.96 -9.63
N ALA A 276 18.68 0.66 -9.41
CA ALA A 276 17.35 0.19 -9.00
C ALA A 276 17.05 0.47 -7.52
N THR A 277 16.30 1.54 -7.25
CA THR A 277 15.75 1.87 -5.93
C THR A 277 14.26 1.54 -5.84
N LEU A 278 13.84 0.90 -4.74
CA LEU A 278 12.45 0.51 -4.47
C LEU A 278 11.93 1.14 -3.18
N CYS A 279 10.64 1.51 -3.17
CA CYS A 279 9.96 1.94 -1.94
C CYS A 279 9.65 0.74 -1.04
N ALA A 280 9.20 1.00 0.19
CA ALA A 280 8.85 -0.06 1.15
C ALA A 280 7.78 -1.01 0.60
N GLU A 281 6.76 -0.47 -0.08
CA GLU A 281 5.67 -1.26 -0.67
C GLU A 281 6.19 -2.23 -1.74
N HIS A 282 6.97 -1.73 -2.70
CA HIS A 282 7.51 -2.55 -3.78
C HIS A 282 8.63 -3.49 -3.33
N LEU A 283 9.39 -3.16 -2.27
CA LEU A 283 10.30 -4.09 -1.62
C LEU A 283 9.54 -5.23 -0.93
N ALA A 284 8.42 -4.94 -0.27
CA ALA A 284 7.55 -5.96 0.31
C ALA A 284 7.02 -6.92 -0.75
N ASP A 285 6.59 -6.34 -1.88
CA ASP A 285 6.08 -7.12 -3.01
C ASP A 285 7.16 -7.96 -3.65
N LEU A 286 8.36 -7.42 -3.87
CA LEU A 286 9.52 -8.16 -4.37
C LEU A 286 9.91 -9.32 -3.43
N ALA A 287 9.97 -9.05 -2.13
CA ALA A 287 10.27 -10.07 -1.12
C ALA A 287 9.19 -11.17 -1.04
N GLY A 288 7.98 -10.89 -1.51
CA GLY A 288 6.88 -11.84 -1.58
C GLY A 288 6.82 -12.64 -2.89
N VAL A 289 7.60 -12.31 -3.92
CA VAL A 289 7.53 -13.02 -5.21
C VAL A 289 7.96 -14.48 -5.01
N ARG A 290 7.11 -15.41 -5.46
CA ARG A 290 7.45 -16.82 -5.59
C ARG A 290 7.72 -17.14 -7.04
N ILE A 291 8.70 -17.99 -7.29
CA ILE A 291 8.94 -18.54 -8.63
C ILE A 291 7.87 -19.60 -8.87
N THR A 292 6.85 -19.24 -9.64
CA THR A 292 5.70 -20.11 -9.97
C THR A 292 5.95 -20.98 -11.19
N SER A 293 7.02 -20.72 -11.95
CA SER A 293 7.34 -21.42 -13.19
C SER A 293 8.86 -21.58 -13.35
N GLY A 294 9.33 -22.81 -13.50
CA GLY A 294 10.75 -23.11 -13.69
C GLY A 294 11.20 -24.32 -12.87
N ASP A 295 12.34 -24.89 -13.26
CA ASP A 295 13.00 -25.98 -12.55
C ASP A 295 13.42 -25.48 -11.16
N VAL A 296 12.67 -25.84 -10.11
CA VAL A 296 12.89 -25.37 -8.73
C VAL A 296 14.34 -25.63 -8.27
N GLY A 297 15.01 -26.62 -8.88
CA GLY A 297 16.43 -26.91 -8.64
C GLY A 297 17.41 -25.82 -9.09
N ALA A 298 17.01 -24.91 -9.99
CA ALA A 298 17.87 -23.81 -10.45
C ALA A 298 17.81 -22.57 -9.53
N VAL A 299 16.85 -22.52 -8.62
CA VAL A 299 16.62 -21.36 -7.76
C VAL A 299 17.55 -21.39 -6.55
N ARG A 300 18.49 -20.44 -6.49
CA ARG A 300 19.36 -20.26 -5.32
C ARG A 300 18.65 -19.43 -4.25
N LEU A 301 18.28 -20.08 -3.16
CA LEU A 301 17.89 -19.42 -1.92
C LEU A 301 19.14 -19.09 -1.10
N THR A 302 19.10 -17.94 -0.44
CA THR A 302 20.03 -17.60 0.65
C THR A 302 19.76 -18.51 1.86
N GLU A 303 20.70 -18.54 2.82
CA GLU A 303 20.52 -19.29 4.08
C GLU A 303 19.25 -18.85 4.82
N ASP A 304 18.83 -17.59 4.64
CA ASP A 304 17.65 -17.00 5.26
C ASP A 304 16.36 -17.14 4.43
N GLY A 305 16.39 -17.93 3.34
CA GLY A 305 15.20 -18.25 2.54
C GLY A 305 14.74 -17.17 1.55
N LEU A 306 15.52 -16.10 1.33
CA LEU A 306 15.30 -15.14 0.25
C LEU A 306 15.89 -15.65 -1.07
N LEU A 307 15.25 -15.32 -2.20
CA LEU A 307 15.86 -15.48 -3.52
C LEU A 307 17.12 -14.62 -3.61
N ALA A 308 18.22 -15.16 -4.16
CA ALA A 308 19.48 -14.42 -4.24
C ALA A 308 19.38 -13.05 -4.94
N PRO A 309 18.65 -12.88 -6.07
CA PRO A 309 18.46 -11.56 -6.68
C PRO A 309 17.70 -10.58 -5.78
N VAL A 310 16.71 -11.08 -5.03
CA VAL A 310 15.93 -10.28 -4.07
C VAL A 310 16.81 -9.78 -2.93
N ALA A 311 17.64 -10.66 -2.36
CA ALA A 311 18.59 -10.29 -1.31
C ALA A 311 19.56 -9.19 -1.78
N GLN A 312 20.08 -9.30 -3.00
CA GLN A 312 20.98 -8.29 -3.58
C GLN A 312 20.32 -6.91 -3.75
N VAL A 313 19.05 -6.87 -4.20
CA VAL A 313 18.29 -5.61 -4.30
C VAL A 313 18.08 -5.00 -2.91
N ILE A 314 17.75 -5.82 -1.90
CA ILE A 314 17.58 -5.36 -0.51
C ILE A 314 18.89 -4.81 0.04
N GLU A 315 20.01 -5.52 -0.11
CA GLU A 315 21.34 -5.08 0.30
C GLU A 315 21.72 -3.76 -0.35
N HIS A 316 21.49 -3.62 -1.66
CA HIS A 316 21.77 -2.40 -2.38
C HIS A 316 20.98 -1.21 -1.80
N VAL A 317 19.67 -1.36 -1.64
CA VAL A 317 18.83 -0.30 -1.04
C VAL A 317 19.28 -0.01 0.40
N ALA A 318 19.62 -1.04 1.18
CA ALA A 318 20.11 -0.88 2.54
C ALA A 318 21.42 -0.11 2.61
N GLN A 319 22.37 -0.36 1.70
CA GLN A 319 23.64 0.36 1.59
C GLN A 319 23.42 1.85 1.27
N LEU A 320 22.49 2.17 0.36
CA LEU A 320 22.13 3.54 0.04
C LEU A 320 21.59 4.30 1.26
N TRP A 321 20.69 3.67 2.02
CA TRP A 321 20.15 4.23 3.26
C TRP A 321 21.21 4.34 4.36
N SER A 322 22.05 3.32 4.54
CA SER A 322 23.14 3.30 5.51
C SER A 322 24.13 4.45 5.26
N LYS A 323 24.53 4.67 4.01
CA LYS A 323 25.39 5.80 3.62
C LYS A 323 24.75 7.16 3.97
N ASP A 324 23.45 7.30 3.71
CA ASP A 324 22.72 8.54 3.99
C ASP A 324 22.57 8.80 5.50
N LEU A 325 22.28 7.75 6.28
CA LEU A 325 22.22 7.81 7.75
C LEU A 325 23.58 8.17 8.35
N ARG A 326 24.67 7.57 7.88
CA ARG A 326 26.03 7.91 8.33
C ARG A 326 26.40 9.36 8.00
N THR A 327 26.04 9.83 6.80
CA THR A 327 26.20 11.24 6.40
C THR A 327 25.39 12.17 7.33
N PHE A 328 24.16 11.80 7.66
CA PHE A 328 23.34 12.51 8.62
C PHE A 328 23.96 12.56 10.02
N VAL A 329 24.45 11.43 10.55
CA VAL A 329 25.09 11.36 11.88
C VAL A 329 26.33 12.27 11.95
N GLY A 330 27.13 12.34 10.88
CA GLY A 330 28.26 13.26 10.79
C GLY A 330 27.83 14.74 10.77
N ARG A 331 26.70 15.07 10.13
CA ARG A 331 26.12 16.43 10.18
C ARG A 331 25.60 16.84 11.56
N LEU A 332 25.37 15.89 12.48
CA LEU A 332 24.92 16.19 13.83
C LEU A 332 26.03 16.75 14.73
N ASP A 333 27.30 16.56 14.37
CA ASP A 333 28.43 17.11 15.14
C ASP A 333 28.41 18.64 15.11
N GLY A 334 28.21 19.25 16.27
CA GLY A 334 28.08 20.72 16.41
C GLY A 334 26.71 21.28 16.01
N ALA A 335 25.76 20.46 15.55
CA ALA A 335 24.42 20.92 15.18
C ALA A 335 23.57 21.28 16.41
N SER A 336 22.75 22.34 16.28
CA SER A 336 21.66 22.62 17.23
C SER A 336 20.49 21.64 17.04
N ALA A 337 19.58 21.55 18.01
CA ALA A 337 18.39 20.71 17.89
C ALA A 337 17.48 21.12 16.70
N GLY A 338 17.45 22.41 16.34
CA GLY A 338 16.73 22.88 15.15
C GLY A 338 17.39 22.43 13.85
N ALA A 339 18.72 22.56 13.76
CA ALA A 339 19.50 22.12 12.60
C ALA A 339 19.44 20.59 12.42
N ALA A 340 19.46 19.83 13.51
CA ALA A 340 19.29 18.38 13.48
C ALA A 340 17.94 17.96 12.88
N ARG A 341 16.84 18.63 13.27
CA ARG A 341 15.50 18.36 12.73
C ARG A 341 15.38 18.71 11.25
N ALA A 342 15.99 19.82 10.82
CA ALA A 342 16.06 20.19 9.41
C ALA A 342 16.85 19.14 8.60
N ALA A 343 18.04 18.75 9.08
CA ALA A 343 18.85 17.72 8.44
C ALA A 343 18.14 16.35 8.36
N ALA A 344 17.32 16.00 9.37
CA ALA A 344 16.51 14.79 9.38
C ALA A 344 15.36 14.81 8.36
N ALA A 345 14.94 15.98 7.90
CA ALA A 345 13.97 16.10 6.81
C ALA A 345 14.58 15.63 5.48
N ASP A 346 15.88 15.89 5.26
CA ASP A 346 16.61 15.58 4.03
C ASP A 346 16.91 14.09 3.84
N VAL A 347 16.97 13.33 4.94
CA VAL A 347 17.35 11.92 4.91
C VAL A 347 16.39 11.14 4.01
N GLY A 348 16.95 10.52 2.97
CA GLY A 348 16.27 9.67 2.00
C GLY A 348 15.46 10.39 0.94
N GLN A 349 15.45 11.72 0.89
CA GLN A 349 14.65 12.46 -0.10
C GLN A 349 15.04 12.16 -1.56
N TRP A 350 16.30 11.77 -1.79
CA TRP A 350 16.83 11.46 -3.12
C TRP A 350 16.47 10.03 -3.58
N ILE A 351 15.99 9.17 -2.69
CA ILE A 351 15.65 7.77 -3.02
C ILE A 351 14.24 7.73 -3.61
N ARG A 352 14.18 7.83 -4.93
CA ARG A 352 12.93 7.66 -5.69
C ARG A 352 12.70 6.19 -5.97
N CYS A 353 11.45 5.75 -6.05
CA CYS A 353 11.18 4.36 -6.43
C CYS A 353 11.05 4.25 -7.95
N HIS A 354 11.98 3.52 -8.58
CA HIS A 354 11.96 3.28 -10.02
C HIS A 354 10.67 2.61 -10.46
N LEU A 355 10.16 1.67 -9.66
CA LEU A 355 8.91 1.00 -9.99
C LEU A 355 7.68 1.93 -9.91
N CYS A 356 7.63 2.85 -8.94
CA CYS A 356 6.60 3.89 -8.90
C CYS A 356 6.64 4.76 -10.16
N GLU A 357 7.84 5.16 -10.61
CA GLU A 357 7.99 5.97 -11.83
C GLU A 357 7.56 5.22 -13.09
N ARG A 358 7.94 3.94 -13.22
CA ARG A 358 7.51 3.08 -14.34
C ARG A 358 5.99 2.87 -14.35
N ARG A 359 5.39 2.64 -13.18
CA ARG A 359 3.94 2.54 -13.01
C ARG A 359 3.23 3.83 -13.42
N ALA A 360 3.71 4.99 -12.98
CA ALA A 360 3.17 6.30 -13.36
C ALA A 360 3.27 6.55 -14.87
N ALA A 361 4.40 6.21 -15.49
CA ALA A 361 4.59 6.34 -16.93
C ALA A 361 3.65 5.40 -17.73
N ALA A 362 3.38 4.20 -17.21
CA ALA A 362 2.42 3.27 -17.83
C ALA A 362 1.00 3.83 -17.79
N VAL A 363 0.56 4.31 -16.62
CA VAL A 363 -0.72 4.99 -16.42
C VAL A 363 -0.90 6.14 -17.40
N GLN A 364 0.10 7.03 -17.53
CA GLN A 364 0.03 8.16 -18.46
C GLN A 364 -0.03 7.74 -19.94
N ARG A 365 0.68 6.66 -20.33
CA ARG A 365 0.57 6.12 -21.69
C ARG A 365 -0.84 5.60 -21.96
N THR A 366 -1.41 4.86 -21.02
CA THR A 366 -2.77 4.33 -21.16
C THR A 366 -3.81 5.44 -21.19
N GLU A 367 -3.69 6.48 -20.37
CA GLU A 367 -4.59 7.64 -20.44
C GLU A 367 -4.60 8.31 -21.82
N ARG A 368 -3.42 8.45 -22.45
CA ARG A 368 -3.33 8.94 -23.82
C ARG A 368 -4.00 7.99 -24.83
N LEU A 369 -3.80 6.68 -24.66
CA LEU A 369 -4.44 5.67 -25.51
C LEU A 369 -5.97 5.70 -25.39
N LEU A 370 -6.53 5.89 -24.18
CA LEU A 370 -7.97 6.05 -23.98
C LEU A 370 -8.53 7.23 -24.79
N GLY A 371 -7.77 8.32 -24.89
CA GLY A 371 -8.11 9.47 -25.72
C GLY A 371 -8.17 9.14 -27.21
N LEU A 372 -7.24 8.33 -27.70
CA LEU A 372 -7.19 7.89 -29.09
C LEU A 372 -8.33 6.92 -29.41
N VAL A 373 -8.54 5.90 -28.57
CA VAL A 373 -9.65 4.94 -28.69
C VAL A 373 -11.01 5.64 -28.68
N ALA A 374 -11.19 6.65 -27.83
CA ALA A 374 -12.43 7.42 -27.80
C ALA A 374 -12.67 8.30 -29.04
N ALA A 375 -11.61 8.63 -29.78
CA ALA A 375 -11.68 9.46 -30.98
C ALA A 375 -11.87 8.63 -32.26
N ASP A 376 -11.59 7.33 -32.23
CA ASP A 376 -11.73 6.44 -33.39
C ASP A 376 -13.13 5.80 -33.47
N PRO A 377 -13.93 6.08 -34.52
CA PRO A 377 -15.23 5.44 -34.72
C PRO A 377 -15.17 3.91 -34.83
N ALA A 378 -14.03 3.33 -35.23
CA ALA A 378 -13.87 1.88 -35.36
C ALA A 378 -13.99 1.16 -34.00
N ASP A 379 -13.64 1.84 -32.91
CA ASP A 379 -13.70 1.29 -31.56
C ASP A 379 -15.02 1.60 -30.84
N ALA A 380 -15.92 2.39 -31.45
CA ALA A 380 -17.12 2.89 -30.77
C ALA A 380 -18.07 1.79 -30.29
N GLU A 381 -18.16 0.66 -31.02
CA GLU A 381 -18.96 -0.49 -30.59
C GLU A 381 -18.32 -1.23 -29.43
N ARG A 382 -17.05 -1.61 -29.56
CA ARG A 382 -16.30 -2.29 -28.50
C ARG A 382 -16.21 -1.48 -27.23
N LEU A 383 -16.10 -0.15 -27.35
CA LEU A 383 -16.11 0.75 -26.21
C LEU A 383 -17.42 0.69 -25.41
N ARG A 384 -18.57 0.46 -26.06
CA ARG A 384 -19.84 0.28 -25.35
C ARG A 384 -19.86 -0.99 -24.51
N ASP A 385 -19.19 -2.02 -24.97
CA ASP A 385 -19.12 -3.33 -24.31
C ASP A 385 -17.99 -3.42 -23.28
N ALA A 386 -16.99 -2.55 -23.38
CA ALA A 386 -15.86 -2.48 -22.46
C ALA A 386 -16.30 -2.29 -20.99
N HIS A 387 -15.44 -2.72 -20.07
CA HIS A 387 -15.63 -2.50 -18.63
C HIS A 387 -15.64 -1.01 -18.28
N GLY A 388 -14.75 -0.23 -18.91
CA GLY A 388 -14.60 1.19 -18.62
C GLY A 388 -13.51 1.49 -17.60
N VAL A 389 -13.32 2.78 -17.32
CA VAL A 389 -12.45 3.24 -16.23
C VAL A 389 -13.18 3.14 -14.88
N CYS A 390 -12.46 2.93 -13.78
CA CYS A 390 -13.07 2.90 -12.46
C CYS A 390 -13.48 4.30 -12.00
N LEU A 391 -14.43 4.36 -11.06
CA LEU A 391 -14.90 5.58 -10.41
C LEU A 391 -13.73 6.40 -9.86
N ARG A 392 -12.78 5.77 -9.14
CA ARG A 392 -11.63 6.48 -8.57
C ARG A 392 -10.78 7.18 -9.63
N HIS A 393 -10.61 6.60 -10.81
CA HIS A 393 -9.93 7.29 -11.92
C HIS A 393 -10.83 8.36 -12.54
N GLY A 394 -12.11 8.06 -12.81
CA GLY A 394 -13.01 9.03 -13.42
C GLY A 394 -13.32 10.28 -12.59
N LEU A 395 -13.16 10.21 -11.26
CA LEU A 395 -13.24 11.39 -10.38
C LEU A 395 -11.94 12.19 -10.31
N ARG A 396 -10.80 11.64 -10.76
CA ARG A 396 -9.48 12.27 -10.66
C ARG A 396 -8.92 12.73 -11.99
N THR A 397 -9.41 12.16 -13.09
CA THR A 397 -8.90 12.42 -14.44
C THR A 397 -10.00 12.98 -15.31
N ARG A 398 -9.61 13.88 -16.23
CA ARG A 398 -10.53 14.39 -17.23
C ARG A 398 -10.66 13.38 -18.36
N LEU A 399 -11.68 12.53 -18.27
CA LEU A 399 -11.96 11.51 -19.27
C LEU A 399 -12.52 12.11 -20.56
N PRO A 400 -12.25 11.51 -21.72
CA PRO A 400 -13.02 11.77 -22.93
C PRO A 400 -14.51 11.45 -22.72
N ALA A 401 -15.39 12.17 -23.44
CA ALA A 401 -16.84 12.05 -23.25
C ALA A 401 -17.40 10.61 -23.39
N PRO A 402 -16.96 9.78 -24.35
CA PRO A 402 -17.41 8.39 -24.44
C PRO A 402 -17.10 7.58 -23.18
N TRP A 403 -15.90 7.71 -22.61
CA TRP A 403 -15.52 7.04 -21.36
C TRP A 403 -16.29 7.56 -20.15
N GLN A 404 -16.57 8.86 -20.10
CA GLN A 404 -17.39 9.45 -19.03
C GLN A 404 -18.84 8.95 -19.09
N GLN A 405 -19.41 8.83 -20.29
CA GLN A 405 -20.74 8.28 -20.50
C GLN A 405 -20.80 6.81 -20.07
N LEU A 406 -19.82 6.00 -20.48
CA LEU A 406 -19.71 4.60 -20.06
C LEU A 406 -19.61 4.48 -18.54
N LEU A 407 -18.73 5.25 -17.89
CA LEU A 407 -18.58 5.23 -16.43
C LEU A 407 -19.90 5.58 -15.72
N ARG A 408 -20.63 6.60 -16.19
CA ARG A 408 -21.95 6.96 -15.64
C ARG A 408 -22.95 5.81 -15.77
N ALA A 409 -23.04 5.20 -16.95
CA ALA A 409 -23.95 4.10 -17.21
C ALA A 409 -23.63 2.88 -16.34
N ARG A 410 -22.34 2.48 -16.27
CA ARG A 410 -21.89 1.35 -15.45
C ARG A 410 -22.11 1.59 -13.96
N THR A 411 -21.85 2.82 -13.48
CA THR A 411 -22.04 3.18 -12.07
C THR A 411 -23.53 3.20 -11.71
N GLY A 412 -24.39 3.71 -12.60
CA GLY A 412 -25.85 3.69 -12.42
C GLY A 412 -26.40 2.27 -12.37
N LEU A 413 -25.96 1.39 -13.28
CA LEU A 413 -26.35 -0.02 -13.26
C LEU A 413 -25.87 -0.72 -11.98
N LEU A 414 -24.62 -0.50 -11.58
CA LEU A 414 -24.07 -1.05 -10.34
C LEU A 414 -24.88 -0.60 -9.12
N CYS A 415 -25.26 0.68 -9.05
CA CYS A 415 -26.09 1.23 -7.98
C CYS A 415 -27.45 0.50 -7.92
N TYR A 416 -28.13 0.37 -9.06
CA TYR A 416 -29.41 -0.35 -9.14
C TYR A 416 -29.28 -1.80 -8.64
N GLU A 417 -28.26 -2.53 -9.11
CA GLU A 417 -28.05 -3.93 -8.72
C GLU A 417 -27.75 -4.08 -7.22
N LEU A 418 -26.99 -3.14 -6.64
CA LEU A 418 -26.69 -3.13 -5.21
C LEU A 418 -27.93 -2.81 -4.36
N ASP A 419 -28.70 -1.80 -4.77
CA ASP A 419 -29.96 -1.43 -4.11
C ASP A 419 -30.97 -2.61 -4.18
N GLU A 420 -31.06 -3.29 -5.33
CA GLU A 420 -31.92 -4.47 -5.50
C GLU A 420 -31.45 -5.65 -4.63
N ALA A 421 -30.15 -5.87 -4.54
CA ALA A 421 -29.57 -6.89 -3.67
C ALA A 421 -29.81 -6.58 -2.18
N GLU A 422 -29.80 -5.31 -1.78
CA GLU A 422 -30.13 -4.87 -0.42
C GLU A 422 -31.61 -5.10 -0.12
N ARG A 423 -32.50 -4.68 -1.04
CA ARG A 423 -33.95 -4.90 -0.92
C ARG A 423 -34.30 -6.38 -0.79
N LYS A 424 -33.73 -7.25 -1.66
CA LYS A 424 -33.97 -8.70 -1.63
C LYS A 424 -33.30 -9.43 -0.46
N ALA A 425 -32.36 -8.78 0.24
CA ALA A 425 -31.84 -9.29 1.51
C ALA A 425 -32.81 -9.06 2.68
N GLY A 426 -33.78 -8.15 2.51
CA GLY A 426 -34.85 -7.89 3.47
C GLY A 426 -35.77 -9.10 3.68
N TRP A 427 -36.35 -9.16 4.88
CA TRP A 427 -37.27 -10.24 5.27
C TRP A 427 -38.57 -10.24 4.45
N ASP A 428 -39.03 -9.06 4.06
CA ASP A 428 -40.22 -8.79 3.27
C ASP A 428 -40.11 -9.30 1.82
N ALA A 429 -38.89 -9.41 1.28
CA ALA A 429 -38.62 -9.89 -0.08
C ALA A 429 -38.22 -11.38 -0.16
N ARG A 430 -38.32 -12.14 0.94
CA ARG A 430 -37.85 -13.55 1.00
C ARG A 430 -38.56 -14.54 0.05
N TRP A 431 -39.72 -14.15 -0.47
CA TRP A 431 -40.52 -14.95 -1.42
C TRP A 431 -40.10 -14.71 -2.87
N GLU A 432 -39.29 -13.68 -3.13
CA GLU A 432 -38.80 -13.37 -4.47
C GLU A 432 -37.60 -14.26 -4.85
N ILE A 433 -37.45 -14.50 -6.14
CA ILE A 433 -36.30 -15.21 -6.69
C ILE A 433 -35.06 -14.31 -6.58
N ARG A 434 -34.03 -14.82 -5.92
CA ARG A 434 -32.71 -14.21 -5.84
C ARG A 434 -31.91 -14.56 -7.09
N GLY A 435 -31.42 -13.54 -7.79
CA GLY A 435 -30.62 -13.69 -9.00
C GLY A 435 -29.15 -13.30 -8.82
N ALA A 436 -28.50 -12.98 -9.94
CA ALA A 436 -27.09 -12.61 -10.01
C ALA A 436 -26.77 -11.31 -9.25
N GLU A 437 -27.76 -10.46 -9.00
CA GLU A 437 -27.63 -9.24 -8.19
C GLU A 437 -27.09 -9.54 -6.78
N MET A 438 -27.39 -10.70 -6.20
CA MET A 438 -26.93 -11.04 -4.86
C MET A 438 -25.39 -11.16 -4.75
N ALA A 439 -24.72 -11.41 -5.87
CA ALA A 439 -23.27 -11.51 -6.00
C ALA A 439 -22.60 -10.23 -6.54
N VAL A 440 -23.37 -9.15 -6.81
CA VAL A 440 -22.85 -7.91 -7.38
C VAL A 440 -21.70 -7.30 -6.57
N TRP A 441 -21.69 -7.50 -5.25
CA TRP A 441 -20.63 -7.02 -4.35
C TRP A 441 -19.25 -7.58 -4.70
N ARG A 442 -19.16 -8.74 -5.38
CA ARG A 442 -17.88 -9.31 -5.83
C ARG A 442 -17.29 -8.53 -7.00
N ARG A 443 -18.14 -7.98 -7.87
CA ARG A 443 -17.70 -7.19 -9.05
C ARG A 443 -17.59 -5.69 -8.78
N ALA A 444 -18.30 -5.18 -7.77
CA ALA A 444 -18.30 -3.76 -7.41
C ALA A 444 -16.87 -3.17 -7.25
N PRO A 445 -15.89 -3.85 -6.62
CA PRO A 445 -14.54 -3.31 -6.48
C PRO A 445 -13.87 -2.96 -7.82
N TYR A 446 -14.09 -3.73 -8.88
CA TYR A 446 -13.47 -3.46 -10.19
C TYR A 446 -13.94 -2.13 -10.80
N LEU A 447 -15.19 -1.75 -10.54
CA LEU A 447 -15.74 -0.48 -11.01
C LEU A 447 -15.47 0.66 -10.03
N LEU A 448 -15.57 0.45 -8.72
CA LEU A 448 -15.38 1.51 -7.73
C LEU A 448 -13.90 1.89 -7.57
N ASP A 449 -13.01 0.90 -7.49
CA ASP A 449 -11.56 1.09 -7.38
C ASP A 449 -10.81 -0.09 -7.99
N GLY A 450 -10.45 0.04 -9.28
CA GLY A 450 -9.74 -1.01 -10.02
C GLY A 450 -8.38 -1.42 -9.44
N GLN A 451 -7.85 -0.74 -8.41
CA GLN A 451 -6.63 -1.19 -7.71
C GLN A 451 -6.90 -2.33 -6.71
N VAL A 452 -8.15 -2.58 -6.32
CA VAL A 452 -8.49 -3.59 -5.32
C VAL A 452 -8.17 -4.99 -5.82
N LEU A 453 -8.64 -5.34 -7.02
CA LEU A 453 -8.51 -6.67 -7.60
C LEU A 453 -7.59 -6.67 -8.83
N GLY A 454 -7.04 -5.51 -9.21
CA GLY A 454 -6.11 -5.41 -10.33
C GLY A 454 -6.69 -5.99 -11.63
N PRO A 455 -5.84 -6.55 -12.51
CA PRO A 455 -6.26 -7.17 -13.78
C PRO A 455 -7.03 -8.50 -13.65
N ALA A 456 -7.38 -8.93 -12.44
CA ALA A 456 -8.05 -10.22 -12.23
C ALA A 456 -9.36 -10.30 -13.01
N VAL A 457 -9.52 -11.30 -13.87
CA VAL A 457 -10.85 -11.68 -14.36
C VAL A 457 -11.54 -12.42 -13.20
N PRO A 458 -12.70 -11.97 -12.70
CA PRO A 458 -13.48 -12.81 -11.82
C PRO A 458 -13.93 -14.05 -12.61
N ASN A 459 -13.56 -15.26 -12.16
CA ASN A 459 -14.06 -16.48 -12.77
C ASN A 459 -15.60 -16.45 -12.68
N ALA A 460 -16.27 -16.55 -13.84
CA ALA A 460 -17.74 -16.62 -13.89
C ALA A 460 -18.29 -17.80 -13.05
N ASP A 461 -17.47 -18.85 -12.88
CA ASP A 461 -17.86 -20.11 -12.25
C ASP A 461 -17.67 -20.14 -10.71
N ASP A 462 -17.01 -19.16 -10.09
CA ASP A 462 -16.86 -19.11 -8.62
C ASP A 462 -18.20 -18.78 -7.90
N GLY A 463 -19.30 -18.68 -8.65
CA GLY A 463 -20.68 -18.49 -8.17
C GLY A 463 -21.54 -19.76 -8.10
N ALA A 464 -21.04 -20.93 -8.49
CA ALA A 464 -21.85 -22.15 -8.59
C ALA A 464 -21.91 -23.03 -7.32
N HIS A 465 -21.60 -22.49 -6.14
CA HIS A 465 -21.86 -23.18 -4.88
C HIS A 465 -22.80 -22.37 -3.97
N PRO A 466 -24.06 -22.83 -3.76
CA PRO A 466 -25.04 -22.19 -2.89
C PRO A 466 -24.70 -22.31 -1.40
#